data_AF-A0AAE9Z3Y0-F1
#
_entry.id   AF-A0AAE9Z3Y0-F1
#
_cell.length_a   1.000
_cell.length_b   1.000
_cell.length_c   1.000
_cell.angle_alpha   90.00
_cell.angle_beta   90.00
_cell.angle_gamma   90.00
#
_symmetry.space_group_name_H-M   'P 1'
#
loop_
_entity.id
_entity.type
_entity.pdbx_description
1 polymer ?
#
loop_
_entity_poly.entity_id
_entity_poly.type
_entity_poly.pdbx_seq_one_letter_code
_entity_poly.pdbx_strand_id
1 'polypeptide(L)'
;MKTRDKIIQASIALFNEQGERNVTTNHIAAHLGISPGNLYYHFRNKEDIILSIYEEYARNLVLETFPQVSPDVKPLDAIILYMDAVFQAMMKFRFFYSNLPVLLAKNPSLRDKYVSVQQSIAERVSQLLVSLRDADMMDFEDEDLPDIVSILRLVNTFWISFYQTQNIDVEINDAVFYQGVLKILVIIRPYITESAMPEFLKAREMYQQRYMNALHAA
;
A
#
# COMPACT_ATOMS: atom_id res chain seq x y z
N MET A 1 -13.35 14.24 -17.25
CA MET A 1 -13.37 13.80 -15.84
C MET A 1 -14.70 14.20 -15.20
N LYS A 2 -15.46 13.25 -14.62
CA LYS A 2 -16.77 13.55 -14.05
C LYS A 2 -16.61 14.27 -12.70
N THR A 3 -17.61 15.04 -12.26
CA THR A 3 -17.57 15.76 -10.96
C THR A 3 -17.34 14.81 -9.79
N ARG A 4 -17.92 13.62 -9.83
CA ARG A 4 -17.69 12.56 -8.82
C ARG A 4 -16.20 12.20 -8.69
N ASP A 5 -15.49 12.08 -9.81
CA ASP A 5 -14.05 11.75 -9.81
C ASP A 5 -13.22 12.91 -9.26
N LYS A 6 -13.59 14.15 -9.58
CA LYS A 6 -12.97 15.36 -8.99
C LYS A 6 -13.10 15.38 -7.46
N ILE A 7 -14.28 15.03 -6.94
CA ILE A 7 -14.52 14.93 -5.49
C ILE A 7 -13.63 13.87 -4.86
N ILE A 8 -13.50 12.69 -5.48
CA ILE A 8 -12.62 11.61 -5.00
C ILE A 8 -11.16 12.07 -4.95
N GLN A 9 -10.63 12.62 -6.05
CA GLN A 9 -9.22 13.04 -6.12
C GLN A 9 -8.91 14.17 -5.14
N ALA A 10 -9.78 15.19 -5.04
CA ALA A 10 -9.61 16.27 -4.06
C ALA A 10 -9.68 15.77 -2.62
N SER A 11 -10.56 14.80 -2.34
CA SER A 11 -10.67 14.20 -1.01
C SER A 11 -9.39 13.44 -0.65
N ILE A 12 -8.84 12.64 -1.57
CA ILE A 12 -7.56 11.95 -1.35
C ILE A 12 -6.45 12.95 -1.00
N ALA A 13 -6.30 14.02 -1.79
CA ALA A 13 -5.29 15.05 -1.55
C ALA A 13 -5.46 15.70 -0.17
N LEU A 14 -6.66 16.21 0.13
CA LEU A 14 -6.94 16.86 1.41
C LEU A 14 -6.74 15.91 2.60
N PHE A 15 -7.18 14.64 2.50
CA PHE A 15 -7.00 13.66 3.57
C PHE A 15 -5.53 13.30 3.79
N ASN A 16 -4.74 13.25 2.73
CA ASN A 16 -3.31 12.97 2.77
C ASN A 16 -2.47 14.14 3.31
N GLU A 17 -2.91 15.38 3.08
CA GLU A 17 -2.22 16.61 3.51
C GLU A 17 -2.61 17.03 4.93
N GLN A 18 -3.92 17.01 5.24
CA GLN A 18 -4.46 17.59 6.47
C GLN A 18 -4.93 16.53 7.47
N GLY A 19 -4.94 15.27 7.08
CA GLY A 19 -5.50 14.16 7.84
C GLY A 19 -7.02 14.07 7.68
N GLU A 20 -7.53 12.86 7.41
CA GLU A 20 -8.96 12.59 7.19
C GLU A 20 -9.87 13.17 8.27
N ARG A 21 -9.44 13.16 9.54
CA ARG A 21 -10.22 13.66 10.68
C ARG A 21 -10.49 15.17 10.61
N ASN A 22 -9.57 15.94 10.04
CA ASN A 22 -9.63 17.41 9.98
C ASN A 22 -10.39 17.91 8.74
N VAL A 23 -10.71 17.02 7.80
CA VAL A 23 -11.37 17.37 6.54
C VAL A 23 -12.85 17.02 6.61
N THR A 24 -13.69 18.00 6.26
CA THR A 24 -15.14 17.86 6.16
C THR A 24 -15.59 17.89 4.71
N THR A 25 -16.83 17.48 4.43
CA THR A 25 -17.44 17.63 3.09
C THR A 25 -17.47 19.09 2.63
N ASN A 26 -17.65 20.04 3.55
CA ASN A 26 -17.60 21.47 3.21
C ASN A 26 -16.19 21.93 2.81
N HIS A 27 -15.13 21.43 3.47
CA HIS A 27 -13.75 21.70 3.05
C HIS A 27 -13.50 21.20 1.62
N ILE A 28 -13.97 19.99 1.30
CA ILE A 28 -13.83 19.40 -0.04
C ILE A 28 -14.61 20.22 -1.09
N ALA A 29 -15.86 20.61 -0.79
CA ALA A 29 -16.66 21.43 -1.69
C ALA A 29 -16.02 22.80 -1.95
N ALA A 30 -15.53 23.46 -0.90
CA ALA A 30 -14.83 24.74 -0.99
C ALA A 30 -13.54 24.64 -1.82
N HIS A 31 -12.74 23.60 -1.59
CA HIS A 31 -11.51 23.34 -2.36
C HIS A 31 -11.79 23.17 -3.86
N LEU A 32 -12.92 22.55 -4.21
CA LEU A 32 -13.34 22.35 -5.60
C LEU A 32 -14.10 23.55 -6.21
N GLY A 33 -14.40 24.59 -5.43
CA GLY A 33 -15.23 25.72 -5.86
C GLY A 33 -16.67 25.31 -6.22
N ILE A 34 -17.21 24.26 -5.60
CA ILE A 34 -18.59 23.80 -5.81
C ILE A 34 -19.45 24.06 -4.57
N SER A 35 -20.77 24.14 -4.74
CA SER A 35 -21.68 24.27 -3.61
C SER A 35 -21.74 22.95 -2.80
N PRO A 36 -21.99 23.02 -1.47
CA PRO A 36 -22.22 21.81 -0.67
C PRO A 36 -23.33 20.92 -1.25
N GLY A 37 -24.41 21.52 -1.76
CA GLY A 37 -25.50 20.78 -2.41
C GLY A 37 -25.06 19.98 -3.65
N ASN A 38 -24.12 20.51 -4.43
CA ASN A 38 -23.53 19.77 -5.56
C ASN A 38 -22.72 18.55 -5.08
N LEU A 39 -21.95 18.70 -3.99
CA LEU A 39 -21.26 17.56 -3.39
C LEU A 39 -22.25 16.52 -2.84
N TYR A 40 -23.30 16.95 -2.13
CA TYR A 40 -24.32 16.07 -1.58
C TYR A 40 -25.14 15.31 -2.64
N TYR A 41 -25.24 15.85 -3.85
CA TYR A 41 -25.81 15.15 -5.00
C TYR A 41 -25.00 13.88 -5.36
N HIS A 42 -23.67 13.91 -5.16
CA HIS A 42 -22.78 12.79 -5.47
C HIS A 42 -22.49 11.87 -4.28
N PHE A 43 -22.40 12.42 -3.07
CA PHE A 43 -22.04 11.68 -1.85
C PHE A 43 -22.84 12.19 -0.65
N ARG A 44 -23.51 11.29 0.08
CA ARG A 44 -24.42 11.71 1.17
C ARG A 44 -23.65 12.16 2.41
N ASN A 45 -22.44 11.66 2.61
CA ASN A 45 -21.59 11.94 3.76
C ASN A 45 -20.11 11.67 3.41
N LYS A 46 -19.21 11.87 4.36
CA LYS A 46 -17.77 11.64 4.18
C LYS A 46 -17.45 10.14 4.06
N GLU A 47 -18.17 9.29 4.76
CA GLU A 47 -18.00 7.84 4.77
C GLU A 47 -18.28 7.21 3.39
N ASP A 48 -19.24 7.73 2.63
CA ASP A 48 -19.54 7.33 1.25
C ASP A 48 -18.38 7.69 0.30
N ILE A 49 -17.74 8.85 0.52
CA ILE A 49 -16.55 9.27 -0.21
C ILE A 49 -15.40 8.30 0.10
N ILE A 50 -15.13 8.04 1.38
CA ILE A 50 -14.07 7.13 1.82
C ILE A 50 -14.28 5.72 1.26
N LEU A 51 -15.51 5.20 1.29
CA LEU A 51 -15.84 3.90 0.70
C LEU A 51 -15.53 3.88 -0.81
N SER A 52 -15.87 4.95 -1.52
CA SER A 52 -15.62 5.06 -2.96
C SER A 52 -14.14 5.20 -3.30
N ILE A 53 -13.37 5.93 -2.47
CA ILE A 53 -11.90 5.95 -2.57
C ILE A 53 -11.35 4.55 -2.34
N TYR A 54 -11.84 3.82 -1.33
CA TYR A 54 -11.38 2.46 -1.04
C TYR A 54 -11.67 1.50 -2.19
N GLU A 55 -12.80 1.63 -2.87
CA GLU A 55 -13.09 0.84 -4.06
C GLU A 55 -12.12 1.13 -5.22
N GLU A 56 -11.69 2.38 -5.40
CA GLU A 56 -10.63 2.72 -6.35
C GLU A 56 -9.29 2.11 -5.94
N TYR A 57 -8.93 2.23 -4.67
CA TYR A 57 -7.74 1.62 -4.10
C TYR A 57 -7.72 0.10 -4.28
N ALA A 58 -8.81 -0.58 -3.95
CA ALA A 58 -8.96 -2.02 -4.08
C ALA A 58 -8.82 -2.48 -5.54
N ARG A 59 -9.42 -1.74 -6.48
CA ARG A 59 -9.26 -2.03 -7.92
C ARG A 59 -7.80 -1.91 -8.34
N ASN A 60 -7.11 -0.83 -7.96
CA ASN A 60 -5.71 -0.62 -8.33
C ASN A 60 -4.80 -1.69 -7.69
N LEU A 61 -5.04 -2.04 -6.42
CA LEU A 61 -4.27 -3.09 -5.75
C LEU A 61 -4.50 -4.49 -6.33
N VAL A 62 -5.75 -4.86 -6.63
CA VAL A 62 -6.05 -6.22 -7.08
C VAL A 62 -5.77 -6.41 -8.56
N LEU A 63 -5.97 -5.37 -9.38
CA LEU A 63 -5.87 -5.46 -10.84
C LEU A 63 -4.54 -4.94 -11.40
N GLU A 64 -3.96 -3.92 -10.79
CA GLU A 64 -2.80 -3.20 -11.37
C GLU A 64 -1.48 -3.47 -10.62
N THR A 65 -1.54 -3.92 -9.37
CA THR A 65 -0.34 -4.05 -8.51
C THR A 65 0.36 -5.41 -8.59
N PHE A 66 -0.40 -6.47 -8.89
CA PHE A 66 0.18 -7.79 -9.10
C PHE A 66 0.36 -7.99 -10.60
N PRO A 67 1.58 -7.84 -11.15
CA PRO A 67 1.82 -8.26 -12.52
C PRO A 67 1.43 -9.72 -12.66
N GLN A 68 0.77 -10.08 -13.76
CA GLN A 68 0.62 -11.49 -14.10
C GLN A 68 2.02 -12.07 -14.16
N VAL A 69 2.29 -13.12 -13.37
CA VAL A 69 3.57 -13.82 -13.41
C VAL A 69 3.73 -14.34 -14.83
N SER A 70 4.52 -13.61 -15.63
CA SER A 70 4.85 -14.01 -16.98
C SER A 70 6.11 -14.87 -16.90
N PRO A 71 6.21 -15.96 -17.67
CA PRO A 71 7.45 -16.72 -17.82
C PRO A 71 8.65 -15.85 -18.22
N ASP A 72 8.41 -14.67 -18.79
CA ASP A 72 9.44 -13.76 -19.31
C ASP A 72 9.99 -12.78 -18.25
N VAL A 73 9.37 -12.68 -17.06
CA VAL A 73 9.83 -11.79 -15.99
C VAL A 73 10.70 -12.60 -15.04
N LYS A 74 11.94 -12.15 -14.81
CA LYS A 74 12.79 -12.78 -13.80
C LYS A 74 12.09 -12.71 -12.44
N PRO A 75 12.07 -13.78 -11.64
CA PRO A 75 11.23 -13.78 -10.45
C PRO A 75 11.63 -12.70 -9.42
N LEU A 76 12.90 -12.28 -9.34
CA LEU A 76 13.28 -11.14 -8.49
C LEU A 76 12.76 -9.78 -9.00
N ASP A 77 12.70 -9.59 -10.33
CA ASP A 77 12.07 -8.39 -10.92
C ASP A 77 10.58 -8.34 -10.56
N ALA A 78 9.91 -9.49 -10.38
CA ALA A 78 8.54 -9.53 -9.91
C ALA A 78 8.40 -9.00 -8.47
N ILE A 79 9.37 -9.26 -7.58
CA ILE A 79 9.38 -8.68 -6.22
C ILE A 79 9.54 -7.16 -6.30
N ILE A 80 10.48 -6.66 -7.12
CA ILE A 80 10.70 -5.22 -7.29
C ILE A 80 9.45 -4.54 -7.84
N LEU A 81 8.83 -5.10 -8.89
CA LEU A 81 7.59 -4.58 -9.46
C LEU A 81 6.45 -4.57 -8.45
N TYR A 82 6.31 -5.64 -7.65
CA TYR A 82 5.33 -5.71 -6.59
C TYR A 82 5.57 -4.62 -5.52
N MET A 83 6.81 -4.46 -5.06
CA MET A 83 7.16 -3.43 -4.07
C MET A 83 6.91 -2.02 -4.63
N ASP A 84 7.30 -1.75 -5.87
CA ASP A 84 7.08 -0.46 -6.51
C ASP A 84 5.59 -0.18 -6.73
N ALA A 85 4.77 -1.18 -7.02
CA ALA A 85 3.32 -0.99 -7.14
C ALA A 85 2.65 -0.78 -5.76
N VAL A 86 3.07 -1.54 -4.74
CA VAL A 86 2.63 -1.34 -3.35
C VAL A 86 3.02 0.05 -2.87
N PHE A 87 4.19 0.57 -3.24
CA PHE A 87 4.60 1.94 -2.95
C PHE A 87 3.62 2.96 -3.49
N GLN A 88 3.30 2.87 -4.78
CA GLN A 88 2.42 3.83 -5.45
C GLN A 88 1.03 3.83 -4.79
N ALA A 89 0.51 2.64 -4.49
CA ALA A 89 -0.74 2.52 -3.74
C ALA A 89 -0.62 3.10 -2.32
N MET A 90 0.45 2.78 -1.60
CA MET A 90 0.68 3.27 -0.24
C MET A 90 0.77 4.80 -0.20
N MET A 91 1.53 5.42 -1.09
CA MET A 91 1.71 6.88 -1.13
C MET A 91 0.44 7.61 -1.57
N LYS A 92 -0.25 7.11 -2.59
CA LYS A 92 -1.50 7.69 -3.07
C LYS A 92 -2.60 7.62 -2.01
N PHE A 93 -2.64 6.54 -1.22
CA PHE A 93 -3.71 6.26 -0.28
C PHE A 93 -3.25 6.27 1.19
N ARG A 94 -2.16 6.99 1.50
CA ARG A 94 -1.48 6.97 2.82
C ARG A 94 -2.40 7.29 4.00
N PHE A 95 -3.41 8.16 3.81
CA PHE A 95 -4.37 8.49 4.88
C PHE A 95 -5.11 7.26 5.42
N PHE A 96 -5.35 6.21 4.61
CA PHE A 96 -5.97 4.98 5.09
C PHE A 96 -5.08 4.29 6.12
N TYR A 97 -3.78 4.16 5.82
CA TYR A 97 -2.81 3.46 6.66
C TYR A 97 -2.63 4.15 8.02
N SER A 98 -2.70 5.48 8.07
CA SER A 98 -2.56 6.23 9.33
C SER A 98 -3.72 6.07 10.32
N ASN A 99 -4.93 5.72 9.87
CA ASN A 99 -6.11 5.68 10.74
C ASN A 99 -7.04 4.49 10.47
N LEU A 100 -6.49 3.40 9.91
CA LEU A 100 -7.26 2.26 9.39
C LEU A 100 -8.29 1.71 10.40
N PRO A 101 -7.93 1.37 11.66
CA PRO A 101 -8.90 0.74 12.57
C PRO A 101 -10.14 1.62 12.84
N VAL A 102 -9.95 2.94 12.91
CA VAL A 102 -11.05 3.89 13.13
C VAL A 102 -11.94 4.00 11.89
N LEU A 103 -11.35 4.01 10.69
CA LEU A 103 -12.11 4.03 9.44
C LEU A 103 -12.98 2.76 9.31
N LEU A 104 -12.41 1.59 9.62
CA LEU A 104 -13.14 0.30 9.57
C LEU A 104 -14.18 0.15 10.69
N ALA A 105 -14.01 0.82 11.83
CA ALA A 105 -15.00 0.82 12.91
C ALA A 105 -16.24 1.66 12.56
N LYS A 106 -16.06 2.77 11.84
CA LYS A 106 -17.15 3.69 11.49
C LYS A 106 -17.99 3.21 10.31
N ASN A 107 -17.46 2.34 9.45
CA ASN A 107 -18.15 1.91 8.24
C ASN A 107 -18.08 0.37 8.07
N PRO A 108 -19.15 -0.37 8.44
CA PRO A 108 -19.20 -1.82 8.29
C PRO A 108 -19.01 -2.30 6.84
N SER A 109 -19.59 -1.58 5.86
CA SER A 109 -19.43 -1.92 4.45
C SER A 109 -17.99 -1.76 3.95
N LEU A 110 -17.27 -0.78 4.48
CA LEU A 110 -15.83 -0.64 4.24
C LEU A 110 -15.05 -1.79 4.86
N ARG A 111 -15.40 -2.21 6.09
CA ARG A 111 -14.79 -3.36 6.78
C ARG A 111 -14.93 -4.64 5.97
N ASP A 112 -16.13 -4.97 5.51
CA ASP A 112 -16.38 -6.20 4.77
C ASP A 112 -15.56 -6.25 3.46
N LYS A 113 -15.56 -5.12 2.72
CA LYS A 113 -14.73 -4.98 1.52
C LYS A 113 -13.25 -5.04 1.83
N TYR A 114 -12.81 -4.42 2.92
CA TYR A 114 -11.41 -4.46 3.34
C TYR A 114 -10.96 -5.89 3.60
N VAL A 115 -11.72 -6.67 4.38
CA VAL A 115 -11.41 -8.07 4.67
C VAL A 115 -11.36 -8.90 3.38
N SER A 116 -12.34 -8.74 2.48
CA SER A 116 -12.37 -9.45 1.20
C SER A 116 -11.15 -9.14 0.32
N VAL A 117 -10.79 -7.86 0.18
CA VAL A 117 -9.63 -7.44 -0.62
C VAL A 117 -8.32 -7.94 -0.01
N GLN A 118 -8.22 -7.89 1.31
CA GLN A 118 -7.07 -8.38 2.06
C GLN A 118 -6.87 -9.90 1.93
N GLN A 119 -7.96 -10.66 1.81
CA GLN A 119 -7.90 -12.10 1.51
C GLN A 119 -7.34 -12.34 0.11
N SER A 120 -7.83 -11.63 -0.90
CA SER A 120 -7.29 -11.73 -2.27
C SER A 120 -5.82 -11.31 -2.38
N ILE A 121 -5.40 -10.31 -1.60
CA ILE A 121 -3.98 -9.92 -1.50
C ILE A 121 -3.15 -11.06 -0.89
N ALA A 122 -3.63 -11.70 0.18
CA ALA A 122 -2.94 -12.83 0.81
C ALA A 122 -2.74 -13.99 -0.17
N GLU A 123 -3.78 -14.34 -0.93
CA GLU A 123 -3.71 -15.39 -1.96
C GLU A 123 -2.68 -15.06 -3.05
N ARG A 124 -2.66 -13.82 -3.54
CA ARG A 124 -1.70 -13.38 -4.57
C ARG A 124 -0.26 -13.34 -4.07
N VAL A 125 -0.03 -12.89 -2.83
CA VAL A 125 1.30 -12.92 -2.22
C VAL A 125 1.76 -14.36 -2.02
N SER A 126 0.86 -15.26 -1.59
CA SER A 126 1.17 -16.69 -1.47
C SER A 126 1.59 -17.28 -2.83
N GLN A 127 0.85 -16.99 -3.89
CA GLN A 127 1.18 -17.43 -5.26
C GLN A 127 2.53 -16.89 -5.73
N LEU A 128 2.85 -15.62 -5.42
CA LEU A 128 4.14 -15.03 -5.74
C LEU A 128 5.28 -15.77 -5.01
N LEU A 129 5.16 -16.00 -3.70
CA LEU A 129 6.17 -16.72 -2.92
C LEU A 129 6.36 -18.17 -3.40
N VAL A 130 5.27 -18.87 -3.72
CA VAL A 130 5.34 -20.21 -4.30
C VAL A 130 6.05 -20.19 -5.66
N SER A 131 5.76 -19.22 -6.53
CA SER A 131 6.44 -19.10 -7.83
C SER A 131 7.95 -18.83 -7.68
N LEU A 132 8.34 -18.12 -6.63
CA LEU A 132 9.76 -17.87 -6.30
C LEU A 132 10.44 -19.15 -5.80
N ARG A 133 9.73 -19.98 -5.03
CA ARG A 133 10.22 -21.29 -4.61
C ARG A 133 10.35 -22.26 -5.78
N ASP A 134 9.36 -22.32 -6.65
CA ASP A 134 9.37 -23.18 -7.85
C ASP A 134 10.50 -22.79 -8.83
N ALA A 135 10.96 -21.54 -8.76
CA ALA A 135 12.11 -21.03 -9.52
C ALA A 135 13.46 -21.16 -8.79
N ASP A 136 13.54 -21.91 -7.68
CA ASP A 136 14.74 -22.11 -6.85
C ASP A 136 15.33 -20.79 -6.29
N MET A 137 14.49 -19.75 -6.12
CA MET A 137 14.93 -18.46 -5.58
C MET A 137 14.67 -18.31 -4.08
N MET A 138 13.69 -19.05 -3.58
CA MET A 138 13.36 -19.09 -2.17
C MET A 138 13.19 -20.53 -1.70
N ASP A 139 13.49 -20.77 -0.43
CA ASP A 139 13.28 -22.04 0.25
C ASP A 139 12.55 -21.80 1.57
N PHE A 140 11.38 -22.43 1.71
CA PHE A 140 10.53 -22.35 2.88
C PHE A 140 9.58 -23.56 2.92
N GLU A 141 9.24 -23.98 4.13
CA GLU A 141 8.30 -25.07 4.38
C GLU A 141 6.86 -24.65 4.06
N ASP A 142 6.03 -25.57 3.59
CA ASP A 142 4.61 -25.29 3.29
C ASP A 142 3.83 -24.82 4.52
N GLU A 143 4.23 -25.30 5.71
CA GLU A 143 3.61 -24.90 6.99
C GLU A 143 3.92 -23.45 7.38
N ASP A 144 5.06 -22.90 6.94
CA ASP A 144 5.48 -21.52 7.25
C ASP A 144 4.85 -20.49 6.31
N LEU A 145 4.43 -20.88 5.10
CA LEU A 145 3.94 -19.96 4.08
C LEU A 145 2.81 -19.03 4.57
N PRO A 146 1.76 -19.51 5.26
CA PRO A 146 0.71 -18.63 5.78
C PRO A 146 1.24 -17.55 6.74
N ASP A 147 2.20 -17.90 7.58
CA ASP A 147 2.80 -16.99 8.56
C ASP A 147 3.75 -15.99 7.91
N ILE A 148 4.56 -16.43 6.94
CA ILE A 148 5.39 -15.52 6.13
C ILE A 148 4.50 -14.48 5.45
N VAL A 149 3.42 -14.91 4.78
CA VAL A 149 2.47 -14.01 4.11
C VAL A 149 1.82 -13.05 5.11
N SER A 150 1.44 -13.54 6.29
CA SER A 150 0.85 -12.74 7.36
C SER A 150 1.82 -11.66 7.86
N ILE A 151 3.08 -12.01 8.12
CA ILE A 151 4.14 -11.11 8.59
C ILE A 151 4.41 -10.02 7.55
N LEU A 152 4.55 -10.39 6.27
CA LEU A 152 4.76 -9.43 5.18
C LEU A 152 3.61 -8.43 5.09
N ARG A 153 2.37 -8.91 5.20
CA ARG A 153 1.17 -8.06 5.19
C ARG A 153 1.08 -7.17 6.42
N LEU A 154 1.45 -7.67 7.60
CA LEU A 154 1.49 -6.90 8.84
C LEU A 154 2.46 -5.73 8.71
N VAL A 155 3.69 -6.01 8.27
CA VAL A 155 4.72 -4.98 8.06
C VAL A 155 4.22 -3.97 7.05
N ASN A 156 3.73 -4.41 5.89
CA ASN A 156 3.24 -3.50 4.86
C ASN A 156 2.05 -2.63 5.33
N THR A 157 1.10 -3.22 6.06
CA THR A 157 -0.13 -2.53 6.50
C THR A 157 0.13 -1.54 7.62
N PHE A 158 1.05 -1.84 8.54
CA PHE A 158 1.24 -1.03 9.75
C PHE A 158 2.58 -0.29 9.79
N TRP A 159 3.41 -0.39 8.75
CA TRP A 159 4.70 0.31 8.70
C TRP A 159 4.55 1.83 8.88
N ILE A 160 3.61 2.46 8.16
CA ILE A 160 3.34 3.90 8.32
C ILE A 160 2.91 4.18 9.76
N SER A 161 1.90 3.50 10.28
CA SER A 161 1.40 3.75 11.64
C SER A 161 2.53 3.59 12.68
N PHE A 162 3.37 2.57 12.53
CA PHE A 162 4.54 2.38 13.37
C PHE A 162 5.49 3.57 13.26
N TYR A 163 5.90 3.97 12.05
CA TYR A 163 6.77 5.12 11.82
C TYR A 163 6.23 6.41 12.48
N GLN A 164 4.94 6.68 12.36
CA GLN A 164 4.31 7.87 12.96
C GLN A 164 4.36 7.87 14.50
N THR A 165 4.39 6.71 15.14
CA THR A 165 4.52 6.61 16.60
C THR A 165 5.96 6.72 17.10
N GLN A 166 6.94 6.55 16.22
CA GLN A 166 8.36 6.58 16.57
C GLN A 166 9.03 7.93 16.26
N ASN A 167 8.35 8.85 15.57
CA ASN A 167 8.90 10.13 15.12
C ASN A 167 8.00 11.29 15.54
N ILE A 168 8.61 12.43 15.92
CA ILE A 168 7.88 13.64 16.34
C ILE A 168 7.41 14.44 15.13
N ASP A 169 8.31 14.68 14.17
CA ASP A 169 7.99 15.31 12.90
C ASP A 169 7.66 14.23 11.87
N VAL A 170 6.37 14.13 11.55
CA VAL A 170 5.82 13.03 10.75
C VAL A 170 5.59 13.50 9.32
N GLU A 171 6.65 13.47 8.51
CA GLU A 171 6.52 13.58 7.06
C GLU A 171 6.59 12.18 6.43
N ILE A 172 5.54 11.80 5.71
CA ILE A 172 5.51 10.53 4.97
C ILE A 172 5.96 10.79 3.54
N ASN A 173 7.23 10.49 3.28
CA ASN A 173 7.87 10.63 1.98
C ASN A 173 8.44 9.29 1.47
N ASP A 174 9.10 9.33 0.32
CA ASP A 174 9.71 8.18 -0.34
C ASP A 174 10.73 7.45 0.56
N ALA A 175 11.49 8.18 1.39
CA ALA A 175 12.46 7.58 2.29
C ALA A 175 11.79 6.66 3.31
N VAL A 176 10.65 7.08 3.87
CA VAL A 176 9.87 6.26 4.80
C VAL A 176 9.45 4.94 4.13
N PHE A 177 9.02 4.99 2.87
CA PHE A 177 8.66 3.79 2.14
C PHE A 177 9.86 2.86 1.90
N TYR A 178 10.97 3.37 1.35
CA TYR A 178 12.14 2.54 1.08
C TYR A 178 12.70 1.91 2.36
N GLN A 179 12.62 2.64 3.48
CA GLN A 179 12.96 2.09 4.79
C GLN A 179 12.07 0.89 5.17
N GLY A 180 10.79 0.90 4.79
CA GLY A 180 9.85 -0.21 4.97
C GLY A 180 10.20 -1.41 4.09
N VAL A 181 10.47 -1.19 2.80
CA VAL A 181 10.92 -2.25 1.87
C VAL A 181 12.18 -2.94 2.40
N LEU A 182 13.16 -2.18 2.88
CA LEU A 182 14.39 -2.75 3.45
C LEU A 182 14.12 -3.70 4.64
N LYS A 183 13.07 -3.46 5.43
CA LYS A 183 12.66 -4.38 6.52
C LYS A 183 12.03 -5.65 5.97
N ILE A 184 11.20 -5.54 4.94
CA ILE A 184 10.67 -6.70 4.23
C ILE A 184 11.82 -7.55 3.67
N LEU A 185 12.81 -6.93 3.04
CA LEU A 185 13.99 -7.63 2.54
C LEU A 185 14.77 -8.34 3.67
N VAL A 186 14.89 -7.74 4.86
CA VAL A 186 15.49 -8.41 6.02
C VAL A 186 14.69 -9.65 6.45
N ILE A 187 13.37 -9.56 6.45
CA ILE A 187 12.47 -10.66 6.84
C ILE A 187 12.57 -11.83 5.86
N ILE A 188 12.61 -11.57 4.55
CA ILE A 188 12.65 -12.65 3.55
C ILE A 188 14.05 -13.23 3.35
N ARG A 189 15.11 -12.52 3.77
CA ARG A 189 16.51 -12.90 3.55
C ARG A 189 16.85 -14.34 3.96
N PRO A 190 16.40 -14.88 5.11
CA PRO A 190 16.72 -16.25 5.52
C PRO A 190 16.17 -17.31 4.58
N TYR A 191 15.12 -16.98 3.84
CA TYR A 191 14.46 -17.88 2.89
C TYR A 191 15.03 -17.75 1.47
N ILE A 192 16.04 -16.90 1.23
CA ILE A 192 16.66 -16.76 -0.09
C ILE A 192 17.70 -17.87 -0.28
N THR A 193 17.62 -18.60 -1.39
CA THR A 193 18.57 -19.66 -1.72
C THR A 193 19.97 -19.11 -2.00
N GLU A 194 21.00 -19.96 -1.90
CA GLU A 194 22.37 -19.55 -2.22
C GLU A 194 22.53 -19.07 -3.67
N SER A 195 21.79 -19.69 -4.61
CA SER A 195 21.78 -19.36 -6.03
C SER A 195 21.20 -17.96 -6.30
N ALA A 196 20.16 -17.56 -5.56
CA ALA A 196 19.51 -16.25 -5.72
C ALA A 196 20.10 -15.13 -4.85
N MET A 197 20.94 -15.45 -3.86
CA MET A 197 21.51 -14.47 -2.93
C MET A 197 22.25 -13.29 -3.61
N PRO A 198 23.07 -13.47 -4.67
CA PRO A 198 23.74 -12.33 -5.32
C PRO A 198 22.76 -11.34 -5.93
N GLU A 199 21.69 -11.84 -6.55
CA GLU A 199 20.66 -11.01 -7.17
C GLU A 199 19.83 -10.27 -6.09
N PHE A 200 19.45 -10.98 -5.03
CA PHE A 200 18.77 -10.41 -3.87
C PHE A 200 19.58 -9.27 -3.23
N LEU A 201 20.90 -9.44 -3.06
CA LEU A 201 21.76 -8.40 -2.51
C LEU A 201 21.83 -7.16 -3.42
N LYS A 202 21.83 -7.35 -4.74
CA LYS A 202 21.77 -6.25 -5.71
C LYS A 202 20.45 -5.47 -5.61
N ALA A 203 19.32 -6.16 -5.48
CA ALA A 203 18.02 -5.51 -5.27
C ALA A 203 17.99 -4.73 -3.95
N ARG A 204 18.56 -5.31 -2.87
CA ARG A 204 18.68 -4.63 -1.59
C ARG A 204 19.56 -3.39 -1.67
N GLU A 205 20.71 -3.47 -2.34
CA GLU A 205 21.61 -2.33 -2.54
C GLU A 205 20.92 -1.21 -3.33
N MET A 206 20.15 -1.55 -4.37
CA MET A 206 19.31 -0.59 -5.09
C MET A 206 18.35 0.16 -4.16
N TYR A 207 17.61 -0.54 -3.29
CA TYR A 207 16.71 0.11 -2.34
C TYR A 207 17.44 0.91 -1.25
N GLN A 208 18.65 0.49 -0.84
CA GLN A 208 19.50 1.28 0.06
C GLN A 208 19.92 2.59 -0.60
N GLN A 209 20.31 2.57 -1.88
CA GLN A 209 20.65 3.80 -2.60
C GLN A 209 19.43 4.71 -2.79
N ARG A 210 18.26 4.15 -3.15
CA ARG A 210 17.00 4.91 -3.25
C ARG A 210 16.65 5.58 -1.91
N TYR A 211 16.80 4.85 -0.80
CA TYR A 211 16.61 5.38 0.54
C TYR A 211 17.56 6.55 0.85
N MET A 212 18.86 6.39 0.63
CA MET A 212 19.84 7.45 0.89
C MET A 212 19.60 8.69 0.02
N ASN A 213 19.25 8.50 -1.25
CA ASN A 213 18.91 9.60 -2.15
C ASN A 213 17.66 10.36 -1.68
N ALA A 214 16.64 9.65 -1.22
CA ALA A 214 15.41 10.24 -0.71
C ALA A 214 15.64 11.04 0.59
N LEU A 215 16.55 10.58 1.46
CA LEU A 215 16.95 11.33 2.67
C LEU A 215 17.67 12.65 2.35
N HIS A 216 18.44 12.71 1.27
CA HIS A 216 19.16 13.93 0.87
C HIS A 216 18.27 14.93 0.10
N ALA A 217 17.12 14.48 -0.39
CA ALA A 217 16.16 15.29 -1.13
C ALA A 217 15.06 15.91 -0.25
N ALA A 218 14.90 15.42 0.98
CA ALA A 218 13.98 15.93 2.01
C ALA A 218 14.70 16.94 2.91
#